data_AF-G9KWR9-F1
#
_entry.id   AF-G9KWR9-F1
#
_cell.length_a   1.000
_cell.length_b   1.000
_cell.length_c   1.000
_cell.angle_alpha   90.00
_cell.angle_beta   90.00
_cell.angle_gamma   90.00
#
_symmetry.space_group_name_H-M   'P 1'
#
loop_
_entity.id
_entity.type
_entity.pdbx_description
1 polymer ?
#
loop_
_entity_poly.entity_id
_entity_poly.type
_entity_poly.pdbx_seq_one_letter_code
_entity_poly.pdbx_strand_id
1 'polypeptide(L)'
;NGLRDNDIKPRVSEWEVIQETGTKLKPMYGPGYTGLKNLGNSCYLSSVMQAIFSIPEFQRAYVGNLPRIFDYSPLDPTQDFNTQMTKLGHGLLSGQYSKPPVKSELIEQVMKEEQKPQQNGISPRMFKAFVSKSHPEFSSNRQQDAQEFFLHLVNLVERNRIGSENPSDVFRFLVEERIQCCQTRKVRYTERVDYLMQLPVAMEAATNKDELIAYELTRREAEANRRPLPELVRAKIPFSACLQAFSEPENVDDFWSSALQAKSAGV
;
A
#
# COMPACT_ATOMS: atom_id res chain seq x y z
N ASN A 1 -40.08 -32.64 7.62
CA ASN A 1 -39.24 -31.96 8.64
C ASN A 1 -38.28 -31.02 7.93
N GLY A 2 -38.73 -29.78 7.74
CA GLY A 2 -37.97 -28.74 7.07
C GLY A 2 -36.99 -28.08 8.03
N LEU A 3 -35.71 -28.14 7.68
CA LEU A 3 -34.72 -27.18 8.11
C LEU A 3 -34.63 -26.15 6.99
N ARG A 4 -35.04 -24.91 7.26
CA ARG A 4 -34.94 -23.79 6.33
C ARG A 4 -33.46 -23.47 6.15
N ASP A 5 -33.06 -23.24 4.91
CA ASP A 5 -31.72 -22.88 4.44
C ASP A 5 -31.26 -21.47 4.89
N ASN A 6 -31.77 -20.98 6.03
CA ASN A 6 -31.68 -19.57 6.44
C ASN A 6 -30.58 -19.27 7.47
N ASP A 7 -29.78 -20.25 7.89
CA ASP A 7 -28.70 -20.06 8.87
C ASP A 7 -27.29 -20.11 8.25
N ILE A 8 -27.16 -19.98 6.93
CA ILE A 8 -25.84 -19.74 6.33
C ILE A 8 -25.51 -18.27 6.53
N LYS A 9 -24.74 -17.96 7.59
CA LYS A 9 -24.14 -16.63 7.76
C LYS A 9 -23.43 -16.26 6.45
N PRO A 10 -23.75 -15.10 5.83
CA PRO A 10 -23.11 -14.70 4.60
C PRO A 10 -21.60 -14.65 4.79
N ARG A 11 -20.88 -15.20 3.82
CA ARG A 11 -19.43 -15.31 3.82
C ARG A 11 -18.83 -13.91 4.00
N VAL A 12 -18.05 -13.71 5.05
CA VAL A 12 -17.27 -12.49 5.23
C VAL A 12 -16.07 -12.57 4.27
N SER A 13 -16.14 -11.83 3.16
CA SER A 13 -15.03 -11.65 2.23
C SER A 13 -13.84 -11.00 2.93
N GLU A 14 -12.62 -11.21 2.42
CA GLU A 14 -11.43 -10.55 2.95
C GLU A 14 -11.58 -9.02 2.95
N TRP A 15 -12.28 -8.47 1.95
CA TRP A 15 -12.65 -7.06 1.91
C TRP A 15 -13.54 -6.65 3.07
N GLU A 16 -14.53 -7.47 3.43
CA GLU A 16 -15.40 -7.20 4.57
C GLU A 16 -14.64 -7.27 5.90
N VAL A 17 -13.67 -8.19 6.04
CA VAL A 17 -12.78 -8.23 7.21
C VAL A 17 -11.91 -6.97 7.31
N ILE A 18 -11.29 -6.55 6.20
CA ILE A 18 -10.46 -5.33 6.15
C ILE A 18 -11.28 -4.08 6.50
N GLN A 19 -12.54 -4.03 6.07
CA GLN A 19 -13.44 -2.93 6.40
C GLN A 19 -14.07 -3.04 7.79
N GLU A 20 -13.70 -4.05 8.58
CA GLU A 20 -14.33 -4.35 9.87
C GLU A 20 -15.86 -4.38 9.75
N THR A 21 -16.35 -5.03 8.70
CA THR A 21 -17.78 -5.05 8.36
C THR A 21 -18.54 -5.75 9.48
N GLY A 22 -19.55 -5.07 10.01
CA GLY A 22 -20.31 -5.53 11.18
C GLY A 22 -19.84 -4.89 12.49
N THR A 23 -18.68 -4.24 12.50
CA THR A 23 -18.20 -3.46 13.65
C THR A 23 -18.72 -2.02 13.57
N LYS A 24 -19.23 -1.50 14.69
CA LYS A 24 -19.67 -0.09 14.78
C LYS A 24 -18.48 0.79 15.10
N LEU A 25 -17.76 1.21 14.06
CA LEU A 25 -16.65 2.16 14.18
C LEU A 25 -17.15 3.58 14.48
N LYS A 26 -16.36 4.36 15.21
CA LYS A 26 -16.63 5.79 15.46
C LYS A 26 -16.25 6.60 14.22
N PRO A 27 -17.20 7.33 13.58
CA PRO A 27 -16.85 8.21 12.46
C PRO A 27 -15.92 9.33 12.90
N MET A 28 -14.88 9.59 12.10
CA MET A 28 -13.92 10.68 12.32
C MET A 28 -14.12 11.78 11.28
N TYR A 29 -13.85 13.02 11.69
CA TYR A 29 -14.02 14.24 10.90
C TYR A 29 -12.90 15.23 11.19
N GLY A 30 -12.65 16.14 10.25
CA GLY A 30 -11.70 17.24 10.38
C GLY A 30 -10.46 17.11 9.49
N PRO A 31 -9.48 18.01 9.68
CA PRO A 31 -8.19 17.98 8.98
C PRO A 31 -7.53 16.60 9.03
N GLY A 32 -7.12 16.08 7.88
CA GLY A 32 -6.47 14.76 7.77
C GLY A 32 -7.42 13.55 7.82
N TYR A 33 -8.73 13.75 8.03
CA TYR A 33 -9.72 12.67 8.09
C TYR A 33 -10.63 12.62 6.86
N THR A 34 -10.15 13.09 5.70
CA THR A 34 -10.93 13.10 4.47
C THR A 34 -10.79 11.78 3.73
N GLY A 35 -11.90 11.10 3.46
CA GLY A 35 -11.91 9.87 2.65
C GLY A 35 -11.68 10.13 1.15
N LEU A 36 -11.23 9.09 0.43
CA LEU A 36 -11.08 9.11 -1.04
C LEU A 36 -12.14 8.21 -1.68
N LYS A 37 -12.93 8.77 -2.60
CA LYS A 37 -13.94 8.01 -3.35
C LYS A 37 -13.25 7.02 -4.29
N ASN A 38 -13.65 5.75 -4.21
CA ASN A 38 -13.19 4.72 -5.14
C ASN A 38 -13.66 5.04 -6.57
N LEU A 39 -12.75 4.91 -7.54
CA LEU A 39 -12.96 5.25 -8.95
C LEU A 39 -13.05 3.99 -9.85
N GLY A 40 -13.36 2.84 -9.28
CA GLY A 40 -13.18 1.53 -9.90
C GLY A 40 -11.76 1.02 -9.67
N ASN A 41 -11.61 0.05 -8.76
CA ASN A 41 -10.34 -0.60 -8.38
C ASN A 41 -9.20 0.35 -7.98
N SER A 42 -9.50 1.57 -7.53
CA SER A 42 -8.49 2.58 -7.18
C SER A 42 -8.05 2.55 -5.71
N CYS A 43 -8.27 1.44 -4.99
CA CYS A 43 -7.93 1.34 -3.57
C CYS A 43 -6.43 1.42 -3.31
N TYR A 44 -5.58 0.83 -4.18
CA TYR A 44 -4.13 0.93 -4.09
C TYR A 44 -3.66 2.40 -4.08
N LEU A 45 -4.20 3.22 -5.00
CA LEU A 45 -3.91 4.66 -5.07
C LEU A 45 -4.40 5.35 -3.81
N SER A 46 -5.64 5.10 -3.38
CA SER A 46 -6.18 5.72 -2.18
C SER A 46 -5.33 5.42 -0.94
N SER A 47 -4.94 4.16 -0.74
CA SER A 47 -4.13 3.74 0.40
C SER A 47 -2.75 4.39 0.39
N VAL A 48 -2.06 4.39 -0.75
CA VAL A 48 -0.75 5.04 -0.89
C VAL A 48 -0.86 6.54 -0.64
N MET A 49 -1.82 7.22 -1.26
CA MET A 49 -1.95 8.67 -1.10
C MET A 49 -2.32 9.11 0.32
N GLN A 50 -3.14 8.32 1.03
CA GLN A 50 -3.41 8.58 2.46
C GLN A 50 -2.15 8.45 3.31
N ALA A 51 -1.33 7.43 3.06
CA ALA A 51 -0.05 7.26 3.77
C ALA A 51 0.94 8.38 3.45
N ILE A 52 1.10 8.72 2.16
CA ILE A 52 1.99 9.79 1.70
C ILE A 52 1.65 11.13 2.33
N PHE A 53 0.37 11.54 2.32
CA PHE A 53 -0.03 12.82 2.92
C PHE A 53 -0.11 12.80 4.44
N SER A 54 0.19 11.68 5.10
CA SER A 54 0.41 11.61 6.55
C SER A 54 1.87 11.94 6.92
N ILE A 55 2.77 12.07 5.94
CA ILE A 55 4.21 12.32 6.15
C ILE A 55 4.50 13.83 6.09
N PRO A 56 5.11 14.43 7.13
CA PRO A 56 5.33 15.88 7.21
C PRO A 56 6.08 16.49 6.02
N GLU A 57 7.05 15.79 5.45
CA GLU A 57 7.86 16.24 4.31
C GLU A 57 6.97 16.49 3.08
N PHE A 58 6.04 15.58 2.79
CA PHE A 58 5.07 15.73 1.72
C PHE A 58 4.04 16.83 2.01
N GLN A 59 3.59 16.95 3.26
CA GLN A 59 2.68 18.03 3.67
C GLN A 59 3.33 19.41 3.48
N ARG A 60 4.58 19.58 3.92
CA ARG A 60 5.34 20.83 3.75
C ARG A 60 5.60 21.12 2.27
N ALA A 61 6.07 20.13 1.52
CA ALA A 61 6.43 20.30 0.11
C ALA A 61 5.25 20.73 -0.75
N TYR A 62 4.07 20.11 -0.59
CA TYR A 62 2.93 20.33 -1.48
C TYR A 62 1.84 21.26 -0.88
N VAL A 63 1.49 21.10 0.39
CA VAL A 63 0.39 21.86 1.02
C VAL A 63 0.90 23.12 1.70
N GLY A 64 2.06 23.07 2.35
CA GLY A 64 2.74 24.24 2.93
C GLY A 64 3.12 25.29 1.88
N ASN A 65 3.49 24.83 0.67
CA ASN A 65 3.85 25.70 -0.46
C ASN A 65 2.68 25.97 -1.43
N LEU A 66 1.43 25.71 -1.04
CA LEU A 66 0.28 25.78 -1.94
C LEU A 66 0.16 27.09 -2.72
N PRO A 67 0.25 28.29 -2.10
CA PRO A 67 0.12 29.55 -2.84
C PRO A 67 1.16 29.65 -3.95
N ARG A 68 2.43 29.35 -3.62
CA ARG A 68 3.53 29.37 -4.60
C ARG A 68 3.31 28.37 -5.73
N ILE A 69 2.91 27.14 -5.44
CA ILE A 69 2.70 26.13 -6.49
C ILE A 69 1.58 26.56 -7.45
N PHE A 70 0.53 27.19 -6.94
CA PHE A 70 -0.56 27.70 -7.78
C PHE A 70 -0.17 28.94 -8.57
N ASP A 71 0.60 29.88 -7.99
CA ASP A 71 1.07 31.09 -8.67
C ASP A 71 2.00 30.78 -9.87
N TYR A 72 2.77 29.69 -9.79
CA TYR A 72 3.69 29.24 -10.85
C TYR A 72 3.12 28.09 -11.70
N SER A 73 1.83 27.77 -11.55
CA SER A 73 1.18 26.70 -12.31
C SER A 73 1.16 27.06 -13.81
N PRO A 74 1.37 26.09 -14.73
CA PRO A 74 1.30 26.36 -16.16
C PRO A 74 -0.14 26.69 -16.60
N LEU A 75 -0.29 27.10 -17.87
CA LEU A 75 -1.59 27.45 -18.46
C LEU A 75 -2.63 26.34 -18.31
N ASP A 76 -2.20 25.08 -18.42
CA ASP A 76 -3.04 23.91 -18.12
C ASP A 76 -2.59 23.23 -16.81
N PRO A 77 -3.17 23.61 -15.64
CA PRO A 77 -2.85 23.02 -14.34
C PRO A 77 -3.25 21.54 -14.22
N THR A 78 -4.07 21.01 -15.16
CA THR A 78 -4.47 19.59 -15.14
C THR A 78 -3.34 18.67 -15.58
N GLN A 79 -2.36 19.21 -16.30
CA GLN A 79 -1.17 18.50 -16.78
C GLN A 79 0.09 18.83 -15.97
N ASP A 80 -0.07 19.44 -14.79
CA ASP A 80 1.05 19.74 -13.89
C ASP A 80 1.04 18.84 -12.65
N PHE A 81 2.12 18.09 -12.46
CA PHE A 81 2.24 17.14 -11.35
C PHE A 81 2.11 17.83 -9.99
N ASN A 82 2.84 18.93 -9.81
CA ASN A 82 2.91 19.63 -8.53
C ASN A 82 1.55 20.22 -8.15
N THR A 83 0.85 20.82 -9.12
CA THR A 83 -0.51 21.34 -8.93
C THR A 83 -1.49 20.22 -8.57
N GLN A 84 -1.43 19.07 -9.25
CA GLN A 84 -2.31 17.94 -8.94
C GLN A 84 -2.01 17.32 -7.56
N MET A 85 -0.73 17.19 -7.19
CA MET A 85 -0.32 16.74 -5.84
C MET A 85 -0.79 17.71 -4.76
N THR A 86 -0.55 19.01 -4.92
CA THR A 86 -1.00 20.05 -3.98
C THR A 86 -2.51 20.10 -3.84
N LYS A 87 -3.25 20.01 -4.95
CA LYS A 87 -4.71 19.95 -4.94
C LYS A 87 -5.22 18.75 -4.14
N LEU A 88 -4.64 17.56 -4.36
CA LEU A 88 -5.02 16.35 -3.63
C LEU A 88 -4.69 16.46 -2.15
N GLY A 89 -3.46 16.88 -1.81
CA GLY A 89 -3.01 17.07 -0.43
C GLY A 89 -3.86 18.07 0.33
N HIS A 90 -4.19 19.21 -0.27
CA HIS A 90 -5.10 20.20 0.32
C HIS A 90 -6.49 19.60 0.56
N GLY A 91 -7.02 18.84 -0.41
CA GLY A 91 -8.29 18.14 -0.26
C GLY A 91 -8.29 17.17 0.92
N LEU A 92 -7.19 16.46 1.15
CA LEU A 92 -7.06 15.52 2.26
C LEU A 92 -6.93 16.23 3.62
N LEU A 93 -6.09 17.26 3.69
CA LEU A 93 -5.60 17.84 4.95
C LEU A 93 -6.40 19.05 5.43
N SER A 94 -7.13 19.75 4.57
CA SER A 94 -7.82 21.00 4.94
C SER A 94 -9.00 20.83 5.90
N GLY A 95 -9.60 19.64 5.96
CA GLY A 95 -10.84 19.38 6.71
C GLY A 95 -12.11 19.92 6.05
N GLN A 96 -12.01 20.61 4.91
CA GLN A 96 -13.17 21.17 4.18
C GLN A 96 -14.14 20.08 3.72
N TYR A 97 -13.62 18.89 3.43
CA TYR A 97 -14.36 17.74 2.89
C TYR A 97 -14.60 16.63 3.92
N SER A 98 -14.32 16.90 5.19
CA SER A 98 -14.55 15.96 6.29
C SER A 98 -15.23 16.69 7.44
N LYS A 99 -16.48 17.08 7.22
CA LYS A 99 -17.32 17.78 8.22
C LYS A 99 -18.36 16.81 8.79
N PRO A 100 -18.69 16.92 10.10
CA PRO A 100 -19.77 16.14 10.67
C PRO A 100 -21.11 16.49 9.96
N PRO A 101 -22.02 15.52 9.82
CA PRO A 101 -23.33 15.75 9.24
C PRO A 101 -24.10 16.82 10.01
N VAL A 102 -24.86 17.65 9.29
CA VAL A 102 -25.70 18.69 9.91
C VAL A 102 -26.90 18.04 10.59
N LYS A 103 -27.48 18.67 11.63
CA LYS A 103 -28.58 18.07 12.43
C LYS A 103 -29.77 17.57 11.59
N SER A 104 -30.08 18.21 10.46
CA SER A 104 -31.12 17.78 9.51
C SER A 104 -30.76 16.46 8.79
N GLU A 105 -29.49 16.28 8.43
CA GLU A 105 -28.98 15.05 7.80
C GLU A 105 -28.91 13.90 8.80
N LEU A 106 -28.62 14.19 10.07
CA LEU A 106 -28.71 13.21 11.17
C LEU A 106 -30.14 12.69 11.34
N ILE A 107 -31.15 13.55 11.23
CA ILE A 107 -32.56 13.15 11.32
C ILE A 107 -32.94 12.24 10.13
N GLU A 108 -32.53 12.60 8.90
CA GLU A 108 -32.74 11.72 7.74
C GLU A 108 -31.99 10.37 7.85
N GLN A 109 -30.78 10.36 8.40
CA GLN A 109 -30.00 9.13 8.63
C GLN A 109 -30.62 8.22 9.69
N VAL A 110 -31.25 8.80 10.73
CA VAL A 110 -31.99 8.03 11.74
C VAL A 110 -33.31 7.51 11.16
N MET A 111 -33.98 8.27 10.27
CA MET A 111 -35.22 7.83 9.61
C MET A 111 -35.00 6.78 8.52
N LYS A 112 -33.80 6.71 7.93
CA LYS A 112 -33.38 5.68 6.96
C LYS A 112 -32.39 4.72 7.64
N GLU A 113 -32.89 3.86 8.53
CA GLU A 113 -32.12 2.91 9.36
C GLU A 113 -31.15 1.96 8.60
N GLU A 114 -31.07 2.01 7.26
CA GLU A 114 -30.26 1.09 6.43
C GLU A 114 -29.14 1.77 5.61
N GLN A 115 -29.04 3.10 5.57
CA GLN A 115 -27.98 3.76 4.79
C GLN A 115 -26.78 4.12 5.67
N LYS A 116 -25.67 3.36 5.52
CA LYS A 116 -24.36 3.72 6.08
C LYS A 116 -24.09 5.20 5.79
N PRO A 117 -23.74 6.04 6.79
CA PRO A 117 -23.48 7.45 6.57
C PRO A 117 -22.42 7.61 5.49
N GLN A 118 -22.85 8.09 4.33
CA GLN A 118 -22.00 8.17 3.15
C GLN A 118 -21.13 9.42 3.30
N GLN A 119 -19.96 9.26 3.91
CA GLN A 119 -19.00 10.35 4.02
C GLN A 119 -18.64 10.82 2.60
N ASN A 120 -18.89 12.10 2.32
CA ASN A 120 -18.58 12.73 1.05
C ASN A 120 -17.08 13.01 0.95
N GLY A 121 -16.30 11.94 0.76
CA GLY A 121 -14.87 12.05 0.43
C GLY A 121 -14.64 12.77 -0.90
N ILE A 122 -13.38 13.10 -1.19
CA ILE A 122 -12.99 13.73 -2.45
C ILE A 122 -12.81 12.69 -3.56
N SER A 123 -12.98 13.11 -4.81
CA SER A 123 -12.82 12.25 -6.00
C SER A 123 -11.51 12.60 -6.73
N PRO A 124 -10.45 11.78 -6.63
CA PRO A 124 -9.14 12.10 -7.19
C PRO A 124 -9.02 11.79 -8.70
N ARG A 125 -10.10 11.99 -9.49
CA ARG A 125 -10.14 11.61 -10.92
C ARG A 125 -9.05 12.28 -11.74
N MET A 126 -8.86 13.58 -11.54
CA MET A 126 -7.86 14.37 -12.27
C MET A 126 -6.44 13.92 -11.93
N PHE A 127 -6.17 13.70 -10.63
CA PHE A 127 -4.90 13.16 -10.16
C PHE A 127 -4.63 11.77 -10.75
N LYS A 128 -5.59 10.84 -10.65
CA LYS A 128 -5.48 9.49 -11.23
C LYS A 128 -5.17 9.57 -12.72
N ALA A 129 -5.93 10.36 -13.48
CA ALA A 129 -5.73 10.51 -14.92
C ALA A 129 -4.32 11.03 -15.25
N PHE A 130 -3.78 11.94 -14.44
CA PHE A 130 -2.42 12.46 -14.61
C PHE A 130 -1.36 11.39 -14.33
N VAL A 131 -1.35 10.80 -13.13
CA VAL A 131 -0.28 9.87 -12.72
C VAL A 131 -0.31 8.56 -13.50
N SER A 132 -1.47 8.19 -14.04
CA SER A 132 -1.65 7.00 -14.87
C SER A 132 -1.36 7.21 -16.35
N LYS A 133 -1.13 8.45 -16.80
CA LYS A 133 -1.02 8.79 -18.22
C LYS A 133 0.11 8.00 -18.87
N SER A 134 -0.23 7.26 -19.92
CA SER A 134 0.71 6.42 -20.71
C SER A 134 1.41 5.29 -19.92
N HIS A 135 0.95 4.95 -18.71
CA HIS A 135 1.49 3.83 -17.94
C HIS A 135 0.69 2.54 -18.21
N PRO A 136 1.31 1.43 -18.70
CA PRO A 136 0.60 0.22 -19.11
C PRO A 136 -0.32 -0.39 -18.03
N GLU A 137 0.15 -0.36 -16.78
CA GLU A 137 -0.62 -0.83 -15.63
C GLU A 137 -1.68 0.19 -15.18
N PHE A 138 -1.25 1.39 -14.79
CA PHE A 138 -2.12 2.37 -14.13
C PHE A 138 -3.11 3.09 -15.04
N SER A 139 -2.94 3.10 -16.37
CA SER A 139 -3.90 3.69 -17.30
C SER A 139 -5.22 2.93 -17.37
N SER A 140 -5.20 1.66 -16.97
CA SER A 140 -6.38 0.81 -16.89
C SER A 140 -7.16 1.01 -15.57
N ASN A 141 -8.36 0.43 -15.50
CA ASN A 141 -9.18 0.41 -14.28
C ASN A 141 -9.14 -0.95 -13.55
N ARG A 142 -8.09 -1.76 -13.77
CA ARG A 142 -7.91 -3.02 -13.03
C ARG A 142 -7.31 -2.79 -11.64
N GLN A 143 -7.36 -3.81 -10.80
CA GLN A 143 -6.66 -3.82 -9.52
C GLN A 143 -5.16 -3.79 -9.78
N GLN A 144 -4.41 -3.07 -8.95
CA GLN A 144 -2.97 -2.91 -9.08
C GLN A 144 -2.26 -3.08 -7.75
N ASP A 145 -0.97 -3.38 -7.84
CA ASP A 145 -0.10 -3.50 -6.68
C ASP A 145 0.22 -2.12 -6.08
N ALA A 146 0.16 -2.02 -4.75
CA ALA A 146 0.38 -0.77 -4.04
C ALA A 146 1.87 -0.37 -3.97
N GLN A 147 2.77 -1.36 -3.91
CA GLN A 147 4.21 -1.14 -3.91
C GLN A 147 4.69 -0.64 -5.28
N GLU A 148 4.18 -1.21 -6.37
CA GLU A 148 4.46 -0.74 -7.72
C GLU A 148 3.98 0.72 -7.91
N PHE A 149 2.76 1.03 -7.48
CA PHE A 149 2.24 2.40 -7.55
C PHE A 149 3.03 3.38 -6.68
N PHE A 150 3.46 2.96 -5.48
CA PHE A 150 4.32 3.76 -4.62
C PHE A 150 5.66 4.09 -5.30
N LEU A 151 6.35 3.11 -5.86
CA LEU A 151 7.61 3.35 -6.56
C LEU A 151 7.42 4.23 -7.80
N HIS A 152 6.32 4.04 -8.55
CA HIS A 152 5.95 4.92 -9.65
C HIS A 152 5.75 6.36 -9.17
N LEU A 153 5.03 6.57 -8.05
CA LEU A 153 4.85 7.88 -7.45
C LEU A 153 6.18 8.50 -7.01
N VAL A 154 7.04 7.75 -6.33
CA VAL A 154 8.39 8.22 -5.94
C VAL A 154 9.17 8.68 -7.17
N ASN A 155 9.16 7.90 -8.26
CA ASN A 155 9.79 8.31 -9.51
C ASN A 155 9.17 9.59 -10.13
N LEU A 156 7.86 9.77 -10.02
CA LEU A 156 7.21 11.01 -10.46
C LEU A 156 7.64 12.22 -9.61
N VAL A 157 7.76 12.04 -8.29
CA VAL A 157 8.26 13.07 -7.37
C VAL A 157 9.71 13.45 -7.72
N GLU A 158 10.58 12.46 -7.92
CA GLU A 158 11.98 12.65 -8.31
C GLU A 158 12.13 13.41 -9.64
N ARG A 159 11.21 13.20 -10.60
CA ARG A 159 11.19 13.89 -11.90
C ARG A 159 10.62 15.30 -11.85
N ASN A 160 9.81 15.62 -10.84
CA ASN A 160 9.07 16.88 -10.73
C ASN A 160 9.40 17.63 -9.43
N ARG A 161 10.70 17.73 -9.11
CA ARG A 161 11.17 18.35 -7.86
C ARG A 161 10.63 19.78 -7.69
N ILE A 162 10.17 20.09 -6.47
CA ILE A 162 9.73 21.43 -6.07
C ILE A 162 10.89 22.10 -5.34
N GLY A 163 11.57 23.04 -6.00
CA GLY A 163 12.72 23.71 -5.40
C GLY A 163 13.90 22.77 -5.18
N SER A 164 14.65 22.98 -4.10
CA SER A 164 15.88 22.23 -3.79
C SER A 164 15.67 20.97 -2.96
N GLU A 165 14.61 20.93 -2.13
CA GLU A 165 14.33 19.79 -1.24
C GLU A 165 13.38 18.80 -1.93
N ASN A 166 13.68 17.51 -1.82
CA ASN A 166 12.85 16.47 -2.38
C ASN A 166 12.14 15.67 -1.27
N PRO A 167 10.79 15.69 -1.22
CA PRO A 167 10.08 14.97 -0.17
C PRO A 167 10.27 13.45 -0.24
N SER A 168 10.69 12.86 -1.36
CA SER A 168 11.00 11.42 -1.42
C SER A 168 12.29 11.03 -0.69
N ASP A 169 13.13 11.99 -0.31
CA ASP A 169 14.38 11.71 0.41
C ASP A 169 14.12 11.12 1.81
N VAL A 170 12.93 11.31 2.40
CA VAL A 170 12.49 10.64 3.66
C VAL A 170 12.50 9.12 3.57
N PHE A 171 12.34 8.57 2.37
CA PHE A 171 12.37 7.12 2.14
C PHE A 171 13.73 6.62 1.69
N ARG A 172 14.63 7.52 1.27
CA ARG A 172 15.85 7.17 0.57
C ARG A 172 16.92 6.67 1.55
N PHE A 173 17.49 5.50 1.26
CA PHE A 173 18.63 4.97 2.00
C PHE A 173 19.64 4.32 1.06
N LEU A 174 20.84 4.02 1.60
CA LEU A 174 21.86 3.25 0.91
C LEU A 174 21.85 1.81 1.43
N VAL A 175 21.88 0.86 0.51
CA VAL A 175 22.11 -0.56 0.79
C VAL A 175 23.56 -0.86 0.46
N GLU A 176 24.31 -1.33 1.46
CA GLU A 176 25.63 -1.90 1.27
C GLU A 176 25.48 -3.40 0.98
N GLU A 177 25.95 -3.82 -0.19
CA GLU A 177 26.03 -5.22 -0.60
C GLU A 177 27.47 -5.69 -0.47
N ARG A 178 27.68 -6.73 0.33
CA ARG A 178 29.00 -7.33 0.56
C ARG A 178 29.03 -8.71 -0.05
N ILE A 179 29.94 -8.94 -1.00
CA ILE A 179 30.18 -10.25 -1.60
C ILE A 179 31.58 -10.73 -1.20
N GLN A 180 31.69 -11.96 -0.73
CA GLN A 180 32.91 -12.64 -0.33
C GLN A 180 33.10 -13.94 -1.11
N CYS A 181 34.25 -14.10 -1.75
CA CYS A 181 34.64 -15.38 -2.34
C CYS A 181 34.92 -16.42 -1.23
N CYS A 182 34.24 -17.57 -1.27
CA CYS A 182 34.40 -18.59 -0.22
C CYS A 182 35.83 -19.17 -0.16
N GLN A 183 36.50 -19.32 -1.30
CA GLN A 183 37.83 -19.93 -1.37
C GLN A 183 38.95 -18.94 -1.01
N THR A 184 38.92 -17.72 -1.55
CA THR A 184 40.01 -16.74 -1.35
C THR A 184 39.79 -15.81 -0.17
N ARG A 185 38.57 -15.78 0.40
CA ARG A 185 38.13 -14.84 1.44
C ARG A 185 38.21 -13.36 1.07
N LYS A 186 38.54 -13.03 -0.19
CA LYS A 186 38.50 -11.64 -0.67
C LYS A 186 37.06 -11.16 -0.79
N VAL A 187 36.87 -9.87 -0.53
CA VAL A 187 35.57 -9.21 -0.44
C VAL A 187 35.45 -8.08 -1.44
N ARG A 188 34.21 -7.77 -1.83
CA ARG A 188 33.82 -6.57 -2.56
C ARG A 188 32.59 -5.98 -1.89
N TYR A 189 32.60 -4.66 -1.74
CA TYR A 189 31.46 -3.88 -1.28
C TYR A 189 30.93 -3.06 -2.45
N THR A 190 29.62 -3.02 -2.60
CA THR A 190 28.91 -2.15 -3.55
C THR A 190 27.77 -1.45 -2.82
N GLU A 191 27.50 -0.21 -3.20
CA GLU A 191 26.40 0.56 -2.63
C GLU A 191 25.34 0.80 -3.70
N ARG A 192 24.08 0.74 -3.31
CA ARG A 192 22.95 1.16 -4.15
C ARG A 192 21.94 1.96 -3.34
N VAL A 193 21.27 2.89 -4.00
CA VAL A 193 20.15 3.63 -3.41
C VAL A 193 18.90 2.76 -3.47
N ASP A 194 18.13 2.74 -2.39
CA ASP A 194 16.83 2.11 -2.34
C ASP A 194 15.83 2.99 -1.57
N TYR A 195 14.54 2.69 -1.73
CA TYR A 195 13.41 3.35 -1.07
C TYR A 195 12.56 2.36 -0.28
N LEU A 196 12.76 1.05 -0.47
CA LEU A 196 11.99 0.00 0.19
C LEU A 196 12.90 -1.16 0.61
N MET A 197 12.83 -1.52 1.89
CA MET A 197 13.40 -2.78 2.37
C MET A 197 12.42 -3.92 2.04
N GLN A 198 12.85 -4.86 1.19
CA GLN A 198 12.09 -6.07 0.88
C GLN A 198 12.36 -7.12 1.95
N LEU A 199 11.38 -7.33 2.83
CA LEU A 199 11.50 -8.29 3.93
C LEU A 199 11.05 -9.69 3.47
N PRO A 200 11.92 -10.72 3.52
CA PRO A 200 11.52 -12.08 3.19
C PRO A 200 10.53 -12.63 4.23
N VAL A 201 9.64 -13.50 3.78
CA VAL A 201 8.66 -14.17 4.64
C VAL A 201 9.13 -15.61 4.89
N ALA A 202 9.73 -15.84 6.05
CA ALA A 202 10.27 -17.14 6.48
C ALA A 202 9.14 -18.13 6.82
N MET A 203 8.55 -18.78 5.81
CA MET A 203 7.41 -19.70 5.96
C MET A 203 7.73 -20.89 6.88
N GLU A 204 8.98 -21.36 6.84
CA GLU A 204 9.54 -22.39 7.70
C GLU A 204 9.60 -21.97 9.17
N ALA A 205 9.50 -20.69 9.50
CA ALA A 205 9.42 -20.19 10.87
C ALA A 205 7.98 -20.09 11.41
N ALA A 206 6.97 -20.52 10.64
CA ALA A 206 5.58 -20.48 11.10
C ALA A 206 5.38 -21.29 12.39
N THR A 207 4.70 -20.71 13.39
CA THR A 207 4.48 -21.33 14.71
C THR A 207 3.26 -22.24 14.77
N ASN A 208 2.38 -22.17 13.77
CA ASN A 208 1.13 -22.91 13.71
C ASN A 208 1.03 -23.82 12.46
N LYS A 209 2.14 -24.47 12.09
CA LYS A 209 2.21 -25.32 10.89
C LYS A 209 1.14 -26.41 10.87
N ASP A 210 0.93 -27.10 11.99
CA ASP A 210 -0.05 -28.19 12.06
C ASP A 210 -1.48 -27.68 11.86
N GLU A 211 -1.82 -26.52 12.44
CA GLU A 211 -3.12 -25.84 12.22
C GLU A 211 -3.31 -25.48 10.74
N LEU A 212 -2.26 -24.96 10.10
CA LEU A 212 -2.31 -24.55 8.70
C LEU A 212 -2.48 -25.75 7.76
N ILE A 213 -1.76 -26.84 8.01
CA ILE A 213 -1.88 -28.08 7.25
C ILE A 213 -3.30 -28.67 7.39
N ALA A 214 -3.84 -28.71 8.61
CA ALA A 214 -5.20 -29.18 8.86
C ALA A 214 -6.25 -28.31 8.15
N TYR A 215 -6.08 -26.98 8.18
CA TYR A 215 -6.92 -26.05 7.45
C TYR A 215 -6.86 -26.29 5.93
N GLU A 216 -5.67 -26.42 5.35
CA GLU A 216 -5.53 -26.64 3.91
C GLU A 216 -6.16 -27.95 3.44
N LEU A 217 -6.01 -29.02 4.23
CA LEU A 217 -6.67 -30.30 3.94
C LEU A 217 -8.20 -30.14 3.96
N THR A 218 -8.73 -29.54 5.03
CA THR A 218 -10.17 -29.30 5.19
C THR A 218 -10.70 -28.39 4.07
N ARG A 219 -9.93 -27.38 3.67
CA ARG A 219 -10.29 -26.44 2.59
C ARG A 219 -10.37 -27.18 1.25
N ARG A 220 -9.37 -28.00 0.91
CA ARG A 220 -9.35 -28.79 -0.33
C ARG A 220 -10.51 -29.79 -0.38
N GLU A 221 -10.81 -30.45 0.74
CA GLU A 221 -11.96 -31.36 0.84
C GLU A 221 -13.29 -30.61 0.66
N ALA A 222 -13.42 -29.42 1.26
CA ALA A 222 -14.59 -28.59 1.09
C ALA A 222 -14.77 -28.12 -0.37
N GLU A 223 -13.68 -27.70 -1.03
CA GLU A 223 -13.67 -27.32 -2.45
C GLU A 223 -14.09 -28.49 -3.34
N ALA A 224 -13.48 -29.68 -3.15
CA ALA A 224 -13.78 -30.87 -3.94
C ALA A 224 -15.24 -31.32 -3.78
N ASN A 225 -15.77 -31.25 -2.56
CA ASN A 225 -17.15 -31.64 -2.25
C ASN A 225 -18.17 -30.49 -2.42
N ARG A 226 -17.75 -29.33 -2.92
CA ARG A 226 -18.57 -28.11 -3.05
C ARG A 226 -19.29 -27.71 -1.75
N ARG A 227 -18.64 -27.96 -0.61
CA ARG A 227 -19.09 -27.57 0.72
C ARG A 227 -18.62 -26.15 1.05
N PRO A 228 -19.22 -25.49 2.06
CA PRO A 228 -18.70 -24.23 2.58
C PRO A 228 -17.23 -24.38 3.01
N LEU A 229 -16.40 -23.39 2.65
CA LEU A 229 -15.00 -23.36 3.06
C LEU A 229 -14.90 -23.22 4.59
N PRO A 230 -13.90 -23.83 5.23
CA PRO A 230 -13.65 -23.64 6.65
C PRO A 230 -13.21 -22.19 6.95
N GLU A 231 -13.26 -21.82 8.23
CA GLU A 231 -12.74 -20.54 8.72
C GLU A 231 -11.26 -20.38 8.36
N LEU A 232 -10.88 -19.18 7.91
CA LEU A 232 -9.55 -18.90 7.38
C LEU A 232 -8.48 -19.00 8.46
N VAL A 233 -7.51 -19.89 8.27
CA VAL A 233 -6.27 -19.95 9.06
C VAL A 233 -5.11 -19.40 8.24
N ARG A 234 -4.35 -18.45 8.82
CA ARG A 234 -3.13 -17.91 8.20
C ARG A 234 -1.88 -18.43 8.94
N ALA A 235 -0.77 -18.49 8.23
CA ALA A 235 0.54 -18.77 8.84
C ALA A 235 0.90 -17.65 9.83
N LYS A 236 1.29 -18.03 11.05
CA LYS A 236 1.75 -17.11 12.10
C LYS A 236 3.27 -17.13 12.10
N ILE A 237 3.88 -16.14 11.46
CA ILE A 237 5.33 -16.05 11.30
C ILE A 237 5.87 -14.96 12.22
N PRO A 238 6.84 -15.23 13.11
CA PRO A 238 7.46 -14.22 13.94
C PRO A 238 8.18 -13.19 13.07
N PHE A 239 7.90 -11.89 13.29
CA PHE A 239 8.60 -10.81 12.58
C PHE A 239 10.14 -10.88 12.76
N SER A 240 10.61 -11.32 13.93
CA SER A 240 12.03 -11.52 14.18
C SER A 240 12.67 -12.56 13.27
N ALA A 241 11.92 -13.60 12.84
CA ALA A 241 12.42 -14.60 11.91
C ALA A 241 12.62 -14.00 10.52
N CYS A 242 11.71 -13.14 10.07
CA CYS A 242 11.83 -12.42 8.80
C CYS A 242 13.04 -11.46 8.80
N LEU A 243 13.27 -10.75 9.91
CA LEU A 243 14.46 -9.89 10.05
C LEU A 243 15.76 -10.68 10.07
N GLN A 244 15.76 -11.83 10.77
CA GLN A 244 16.92 -12.71 10.77
C GLN A 244 17.22 -13.20 9.36
N ALA A 245 16.21 -13.72 8.65
CA ALA A 245 16.35 -14.19 7.27
C ALA A 245 16.85 -13.08 6.31
N PHE A 246 16.44 -11.82 6.51
CA PHE A 246 16.97 -10.71 5.73
C PHE A 246 18.48 -10.47 5.94
N SER A 247 18.97 -10.70 7.16
CA SER A 247 20.37 -10.46 7.54
C SER A 247 21.28 -11.68 7.37
N GLU A 248 20.71 -12.85 7.09
CA GLU A 248 21.47 -14.09 6.95
C GLU A 248 22.29 -14.07 5.66
N PRO A 249 23.58 -14.47 5.71
CA PRO A 249 24.38 -14.58 4.50
C PRO A 249 23.79 -15.64 3.56
N GLU A 250 23.61 -15.29 2.29
CA GLU A 250 23.08 -16.17 1.26
C GLU A 250 24.20 -16.69 0.36
N ASN A 251 24.17 -17.99 0.01
CA ASN A 251 25.12 -18.53 -0.94
C ASN A 251 24.77 -18.09 -2.36
N VAL A 252 25.76 -17.53 -3.05
CA VAL A 252 25.68 -17.21 -4.48
C VAL A 252 26.44 -18.26 -5.25
N ASP A 253 25.68 -19.20 -5.84
CA ASP A 253 26.21 -20.19 -6.76
C ASP A 253 26.65 -19.53 -8.08
N ASP A 254 27.56 -20.20 -8.78
CA ASP A 254 28.11 -19.75 -10.08
C ASP A 254 28.80 -18.37 -10.04
N PHE A 255 29.34 -17.98 -8.88
CA PHE A 255 30.05 -16.72 -8.69
C PHE A 255 31.43 -16.72 -9.38
N TRP A 256 31.65 -15.76 -10.29
CA TRP A 256 32.98 -15.56 -10.89
C TRP A 256 33.90 -14.78 -9.96
N SER A 257 34.96 -15.43 -9.46
CA SER A 257 35.96 -14.78 -8.62
C SER A 257 37.13 -14.28 -9.46
N SER A 258 37.31 -12.96 -9.54
CA SER A 258 38.47 -12.35 -10.21
C SER A 258 39.81 -12.72 -9.54
N ALA A 259 39.78 -13.07 -8.25
CA ALA A 259 40.95 -13.51 -7.51
C ALA A 259 41.36 -14.96 -7.85
N LEU A 260 40.41 -15.81 -8.21
CA LEU A 260 40.66 -17.17 -8.69
C LEU A 260 40.81 -17.25 -10.21
N GLN A 261 40.31 -16.24 -10.93
CA GLN A 261 40.08 -16.28 -12.37
C GLN A 261 39.26 -17.50 -12.81
N ALA A 262 38.28 -17.89 -11.96
CA ALA A 262 37.44 -19.06 -12.16
C ALA A 262 36.08 -18.90 -11.45
N LYS A 263 35.13 -19.76 -11.82
CA LYS A 263 33.85 -19.92 -11.13
C LYS A 263 34.05 -20.57 -9.75
N SER A 264 33.30 -20.10 -8.77
CA SER A 264 33.35 -20.54 -7.38
C SER A 264 32.00 -20.26 -6.69
N ALA A 265 31.96 -20.41 -5.36
CA ALA A 265 30.85 -19.96 -4.53
C ALA A 265 31.18 -18.59 -3.90
N GLY A 266 30.17 -17.73 -3.83
CA GLY A 266 30.17 -16.48 -3.09
C GLY A 266 29.22 -16.54 -1.90
N VAL A 267 29.44 -15.68 -0.92
CA VAL A 267 28.54 -15.38 0.20
C VAL A 267 28.53 -13.88 0.45
#